data_AF-A0A932WK97-F1
#
_entry.id   AF-A0A932WK97-F1
#
_cell.length_a   1.000
_cell.length_b   1.000
_cell.length_c   1.000
_cell.angle_alpha   90.00
_cell.angle_beta   90.00
_cell.angle_gamma   90.00
#
_symmetry.space_group_name_H-M   'P 1'
#
loop_
_entity.id
_entity.type
_entity.pdbx_description
1 polymer ?
#
loop_
_entity_poly.entity_id
_entity_poly.type
_entity_poly.pdbx_seq_one_letter_code
_entity_poly.pdbx_strand_id
1 'polypeptide(L)'
;MPYRNLEPISKQLTIVIGLTVVGFMTFGLALSFYRNVLFEETLQNISAQNQKLKENILQSQQDLEYYRSAQYKDKYAKENLGRITPGENVLIISQNDQSPVLATGDALSPSEQQQAAYDEILRQMPTIQHWNLYLFHRDKLEELRRGL
;
A
#
# COMPACT_ATOMS: atom_id res chain seq x y z
N MET A 1 20.94 5.27 79.77
CA MET A 1 21.53 4.54 78.62
C MET A 1 20.43 4.29 77.61
N PRO A 2 20.54 4.78 76.36
CA PRO A 2 19.44 4.66 75.41
C PRO A 2 19.43 3.27 74.78
N TYR A 3 18.34 2.54 74.96
CA TYR A 3 18.07 1.30 74.24
C TYR A 3 17.91 1.64 72.75
N ARG A 4 18.91 1.30 71.95
CA ARG A 4 18.77 1.28 70.49
C ARG A 4 17.81 0.14 70.15
N ASN A 5 16.56 0.50 69.82
CA ASN A 5 15.65 -0.38 69.10
C ASN A 5 16.25 -0.66 67.72
N LEU A 6 17.12 -1.65 67.64
CA LEU A 6 17.54 -2.26 66.39
C LEU A 6 16.28 -2.92 65.82
N GLU A 7 15.75 -2.36 64.74
CA GLU A 7 14.69 -3.02 63.99
C GLU A 7 15.11 -4.48 63.71
N PRO A 8 14.19 -5.45 63.81
CA PRO A 8 14.55 -6.84 63.61
C PRO A 8 15.13 -6.98 62.20
N ILE A 9 16.31 -7.60 62.11
CA ILE A 9 17.09 -7.80 60.87
C ILE A 9 16.20 -8.35 59.73
N SER A 10 15.15 -9.10 60.07
CA SER A 10 14.14 -9.60 59.13
C SER A 10 13.40 -8.49 58.37
N LYS A 11 13.03 -7.37 59.00
CA LYS A 11 12.35 -6.25 58.33
C LYS A 11 13.26 -5.55 57.31
N GLN A 12 14.52 -5.29 57.69
CA GLN A 12 15.49 -4.69 56.79
C GLN A 12 15.76 -5.59 55.58
N LEU A 13 15.87 -6.91 55.81
CA LEU A 13 16.07 -7.87 54.74
C LEU A 13 14.89 -7.91 53.75
N THR A 14 13.64 -7.89 54.24
CA THR A 14 12.46 -7.85 53.37
C THR A 14 12.39 -6.57 52.55
N ILE A 15 12.74 -5.42 53.12
CA ILE A 15 12.79 -4.13 52.40
C ILE A 15 13.85 -4.17 51.29
N VAL A 16 15.05 -4.68 51.58
CA VAL A 16 16.13 -4.79 50.60
C VAL A 16 15.73 -5.71 49.44
N ILE A 17 15.18 -6.89 49.75
CA ILE A 17 14.71 -7.84 48.73
C ILE A 17 13.59 -7.22 47.88
N GLY A 18 12.61 -6.56 48.52
CA GLY A 18 11.53 -5.87 47.81
C GLY A 18 12.05 -4.80 46.87
N LEU A 19 13.00 -3.97 47.33
CA LEU A 19 13.63 -2.94 46.51
C LEU A 19 14.41 -3.53 45.33
N THR A 20 15.12 -4.65 45.53
CA THR A 20 15.82 -5.36 44.45
C THR A 20 14.85 -5.88 43.39
N VAL A 21 13.73 -6.49 43.80
CA VAL A 21 12.72 -6.99 42.86
C VAL A 21 12.11 -5.86 42.05
N VAL A 22 11.73 -4.75 42.69
CA VAL A 22 11.18 -3.57 42.01
C VAL A 22 12.21 -2.96 41.05
N GLY A 23 13.47 -2.90 41.45
CA GLY A 23 14.57 -2.44 40.58
C GLY A 23 14.73 -3.32 39.34
N PHE A 24 14.73 -4.64 39.51
CA PHE A 24 14.79 -5.60 38.39
C PHE A 24 13.60 -5.49 37.44
N MET A 25 12.38 -5.34 37.97
CA MET A 25 11.19 -5.16 37.15
C MET A 25 11.25 -3.85 36.34
N THR A 26 11.64 -2.75 36.98
CA THR A 26 11.77 -1.45 36.32
C THR A 26 12.84 -1.50 35.23
N PHE A 27 13.98 -2.14 35.50
CA PHE A 27 15.04 -2.33 34.52
C PHE A 27 14.59 -3.21 33.34
N GLY A 28 13.85 -4.29 33.61
CA GLY A 28 13.26 -5.14 32.57
C GLY A 28 12.29 -4.39 31.67
N LEU A 29 11.43 -3.55 32.25
CA LEU A 29 10.50 -2.69 31.51
C LEU A 29 11.26 -1.68 30.65
N ALA A 30 12.28 -1.02 31.20
CA ALA A 30 13.11 -0.08 30.44
C ALA A 30 13.79 -0.75 29.24
N LEU A 31 14.36 -1.95 29.43
CA LEU A 31 14.99 -2.70 28.35
C LEU A 31 13.97 -3.14 27.28
N SER A 32 12.77 -3.56 27.71
CA SER A 32 11.68 -3.91 26.79
C SER A 32 11.24 -2.71 25.96
N PHE A 33 11.08 -1.55 26.59
CA PHE A 33 10.69 -0.32 25.91
C PHE A 33 11.77 0.12 24.90
N TYR A 34 13.04 0.08 25.30
CA TYR A 34 14.17 0.41 24.41
C TYR A 34 14.18 -0.46 23.15
N ARG A 35 13.99 -1.78 23.31
CA ARG A 35 13.88 -2.70 22.17
C ARG A 35 12.70 -2.35 21.29
N ASN A 36 11.54 -2.06 21.87
CA ASN A 36 10.34 -1.73 21.11
C ASN A 36 10.55 -0.49 20.23
N VAL A 37 11.17 0.56 20.77
CA VAL A 37 11.49 1.78 20.00
C VAL A 37 12.45 1.47 18.87
N LEU A 38 13.52 0.70 19.13
CA LEU A 38 14.48 0.31 18.10
C LEU A 38 13.82 -0.52 16.99
N PHE A 39 12.89 -1.41 17.34
CA PHE A 39 12.11 -2.18 16.36
C PHE A 39 11.24 -1.29 15.49
N GLU A 40 10.55 -0.31 16.09
CA GLU A 40 9.70 0.63 15.36
C GLU A 40 10.52 1.46 14.37
N GLU A 41 11.66 2.02 14.80
CA GLU A 41 12.57 2.75 13.91
C GLU A 41 13.06 1.88 12.74
N THR A 42 13.39 0.62 13.02
CA THR A 42 13.84 -0.33 12.00
C THR A 42 12.73 -0.62 11.00
N LEU A 43 11.50 -0.86 11.47
CA LEU A 43 10.33 -1.08 10.62
C LEU A 43 10.02 0.14 9.75
N GLN A 44 10.09 1.34 10.33
CA GLN A 44 9.85 2.58 9.61
C GLN A 44 10.89 2.79 8.50
N ASN A 45 12.17 2.50 8.78
CA ASN A 45 13.24 2.59 7.79
C ASN A 45 13.04 1.58 6.65
N ILE A 46 12.72 0.32 6.97
CA ILE A 46 12.42 -0.71 5.96
C ILE A 46 11.21 -0.31 5.11
N SER A 47 10.16 0.24 5.73
CA SER A 47 8.98 0.72 5.02
C SER A 47 9.32 1.85 4.04
N ALA A 48 10.10 2.84 4.49
CA ALA A 48 10.55 3.94 3.65
C ALA A 48 11.41 3.47 2.47
N GLN A 49 12.31 2.51 2.70
CA GLN A 49 13.12 1.90 1.65
C GLN A 49 12.26 1.16 0.62
N ASN A 50 11.27 0.39 1.05
CA ASN A 50 10.34 -0.31 0.16
C ASN A 50 9.52 0.65 -0.70
N GLN A 51 9.02 1.74 -0.09
CA GLN A 51 8.28 2.77 -0.82
C GLN A 51 9.15 3.42 -1.90
N LYS A 52 10.38 3.81 -1.55
CA LYS A 52 11.35 4.35 -2.51
C LYS A 52 11.67 3.36 -3.63
N LEU A 53 11.83 2.08 -3.29
CA LEU A 53 12.09 1.03 -4.27
C LEU A 53 10.92 0.88 -5.25
N LYS A 54 9.67 0.92 -4.76
CA LYS A 54 8.47 0.87 -5.58
C LYS A 54 8.39 2.05 -6.55
N GLU A 55 8.69 3.26 -6.07
CA GLU A 55 8.74 4.46 -6.90
C GLU A 55 9.81 4.34 -7.99
N ASN A 56 11.01 3.87 -7.66
CA ASN A 56 12.07 3.65 -8.64
C ASN A 56 11.69 2.61 -9.70
N ILE A 57 11.00 1.53 -9.31
CA ILE A 57 10.52 0.52 -10.25
C ILE A 57 9.50 1.14 -11.21
N LEU A 58 8.56 1.92 -10.70
CA LEU A 58 7.53 2.56 -11.51
C LEU A 58 8.14 3.56 -12.50
N GLN A 59 9.08 4.39 -12.03
CA GLN A 59 9.81 5.31 -12.90
C GLN A 59 10.62 4.57 -13.97
N SER A 60 11.34 3.52 -13.59
CA SER A 60 12.12 2.72 -14.53
C SER A 60 11.24 2.04 -15.59
N GLN A 61 10.04 1.59 -15.20
CA GLN A 61 9.07 1.02 -16.15
C GLN A 61 8.56 2.08 -17.13
N GLN A 62 8.24 3.29 -16.65
CA GLN A 62 7.85 4.41 -17.50
C GLN A 62 8.95 4.80 -18.49
N ASP A 63 10.20 4.86 -18.02
CA ASP A 63 11.36 5.16 -18.87
C ASP A 63 11.54 4.09 -19.95
N LEU A 64 11.44 2.81 -19.59
CA LEU A 64 11.52 1.71 -20.55
C LEU A 64 10.39 1.75 -21.58
N GLU A 65 9.16 2.07 -21.15
CA GLU A 65 8.03 2.25 -22.04
C GLU A 65 8.26 3.41 -23.01
N TYR A 66 8.75 4.55 -22.50
CA TYR A 66 9.11 5.71 -23.30
C TYR A 66 10.18 5.37 -24.35
N TYR A 67 11.27 4.70 -23.97
CA TYR A 67 12.33 4.29 -24.91
C TYR A 67 11.85 3.26 -25.95
N ARG A 68 10.87 2.43 -25.60
CA ARG A 68 10.25 1.48 -26.55
C ARG A 68 9.23 2.14 -27.46
N SER A 69 8.66 3.28 -27.08
CA SER A 69 7.62 3.97 -27.80
C SER A 69 8.05 4.33 -29.23
N ALA A 70 7.07 4.33 -30.15
CA ALA A 70 7.30 4.79 -31.52
C ALA A 70 7.73 6.27 -31.58
N GLN A 71 7.28 7.08 -30.60
CA GLN A 71 7.63 8.49 -30.48
C GLN A 71 9.12 8.69 -30.21
N TYR A 72 9.70 7.92 -29.28
CA TYR A 72 11.14 7.99 -29.01
C TYR A 72 11.96 7.54 -30.21
N LYS A 73 11.55 6.47 -30.89
CA LYS A 73 12.21 5.99 -32.11
C LYS A 73 12.19 7.03 -33.23
N ASP A 74 11.05 7.70 -33.43
CA ASP A 74 10.90 8.76 -34.43
C ASP A 74 11.74 10.00 -34.08
N LYS A 75 11.74 10.42 -32.80
CA LYS A 75 12.62 11.50 -32.31
C LYS A 75 14.09 11.16 -32.56
N TYR A 76 14.53 9.97 -32.17
CA TYR A 76 15.91 9.50 -32.33
C TYR A 76 16.33 9.41 -33.81
N ALA A 77 15.43 8.98 -34.69
CA ALA A 77 15.70 8.95 -36.13
C ALA A 77 15.86 10.37 -36.70
N LYS A 78 15.00 11.31 -36.31
CA LYS A 78 15.04 12.70 -36.77
C LYS A 78 16.28 13.47 -36.26
N GLU A 79 16.72 13.20 -35.03
CA GLU A 79 17.99 13.72 -34.50
C GLU A 79 19.19 13.17 -35.28
N ASN A 80 19.26 11.86 -35.53
CA ASN A 80 20.35 11.25 -36.31
C ASN A 80 20.40 11.72 -37.76
N LEU A 81 19.25 12.02 -38.37
CA LEU A 81 19.17 12.56 -39.73
C LEU A 81 19.48 14.06 -39.80
N GLY A 82 19.85 14.71 -38.67
CA GLY A 82 20.15 16.14 -38.60
C GLY A 82 18.94 17.03 -38.89
N ARG A 83 17.72 16.49 -38.82
CA ARG A 83 16.46 17.21 -39.07
C ARG A 83 15.91 17.89 -37.82
N ILE A 84 16.42 17.52 -36.65
CA ILE A 84 16.10 18.13 -35.35
C ILE A 84 17.41 18.40 -34.62
N THR A 85 17.55 19.58 -34.02
CA THR A 85 18.70 19.95 -33.18
C THR A 85 18.64 19.23 -31.82
N PRO A 86 19.75 18.65 -31.31
CA PRO A 86 19.74 17.99 -30.01
C PRO A 86 19.33 18.97 -28.90
N GLY A 87 18.25 18.63 -28.17
CA GLY A 87 17.69 19.47 -27.11
C GLY A 87 16.38 20.19 -27.46
N GLU A 88 15.87 20.04 -28.68
CA GLU A 88 14.57 20.60 -29.08
C GLU A 88 13.40 19.73 -28.54
N ASN A 89 12.49 20.35 -27.78
CA ASN A 89 11.30 19.68 -27.23
C ASN A 89 10.17 19.68 -28.29
N VAL A 90 10.07 18.60 -29.06
CA VAL A 90 8.97 18.43 -30.02
C VAL A 90 7.78 17.75 -29.33
N LEU A 91 6.70 18.51 -29.14
CA LEU A 91 5.40 17.99 -28.71
C LEU A 91 4.71 17.31 -29.90
N ILE A 92 4.74 15.97 -29.94
CA ILE A 92 4.00 15.19 -30.94
C ILE A 92 2.58 14.98 -30.39
N ILE A 93 1.64 15.83 -30.80
CA ILE A 93 0.20 15.60 -30.60
C ILE A 93 -0.24 14.62 -31.68
N SER A 94 -0.09 13.33 -31.43
CA SER A 94 -0.77 12.32 -32.25
C SER A 94 -2.26 12.49 -32.00
N GLN A 95 -3.00 12.99 -33.00
CA GLN A 95 -4.45 12.82 -33.05
C GLN A 95 -4.68 11.32 -33.12
N ASN A 96 -4.89 10.71 -31.96
CA ASN A 96 -5.32 9.34 -31.89
C ASN A 96 -6.77 9.38 -32.35
N ASP A 97 -6.98 9.21 -33.66
CA ASP A 97 -8.24 8.72 -34.18
C ASP A 97 -8.38 7.29 -33.62
N GLN A 98 -8.77 7.21 -32.35
CA GLN A 98 -9.42 6.04 -31.80
C GLN A 98 -10.74 5.95 -32.54
N SER A 99 -10.69 5.42 -33.76
CA SER A 99 -11.81 4.65 -34.27
C SER A 99 -12.09 3.60 -33.20
N PRO A 100 -13.26 3.64 -32.53
CA PRO A 100 -13.59 2.62 -31.57
C PRO A 100 -13.55 1.31 -32.34
N VAL A 101 -12.59 0.45 -31.99
CA VAL A 101 -12.62 -0.95 -32.40
C VAL A 101 -13.87 -1.52 -31.75
N LEU A 102 -14.99 -1.43 -32.46
CA LEU A 102 -16.15 -2.26 -32.25
C LEU A 102 -15.66 -3.68 -32.48
N ALA A 103 -15.21 -4.32 -31.40
CA ALA A 103 -14.96 -5.74 -31.32
C ALA A 103 -16.29 -6.44 -31.63
N THR A 104 -16.51 -6.66 -32.92
CA THR A 104 -17.61 -7.46 -33.43
C THR A 104 -17.07 -8.87 -33.49
N GLY A 105 -17.50 -9.71 -32.56
CA GLY A 105 -17.24 -11.15 -32.63
C GLY A 105 -16.62 -11.76 -31.38
N ASP A 106 -17.31 -11.63 -30.25
CA ASP A 106 -17.59 -12.81 -29.44
C ASP A 106 -19.06 -12.67 -29.02
N ALA A 107 -19.89 -13.62 -29.43
CA ALA A 107 -21.24 -13.73 -28.93
C ALA A 107 -21.12 -14.10 -27.44
N LEU A 108 -21.00 -13.08 -26.59
CA LEU A 108 -20.97 -13.21 -25.15
C LEU A 108 -22.08 -14.17 -24.75
N SER A 109 -21.70 -15.23 -24.04
CA SER A 109 -22.68 -16.15 -23.46
C SER A 109 -23.70 -15.31 -22.67
N PRO A 110 -25.00 -15.63 -22.65
CA PRO A 110 -25.98 -14.87 -21.86
C PRO A 110 -25.51 -14.64 -20.42
N SER A 111 -24.75 -15.59 -19.84
CA SER A 111 -24.14 -15.46 -18.52
C SER A 111 -23.08 -14.35 -18.38
N GLU A 112 -22.34 -14.04 -19.45
CA GLU A 112 -21.28 -13.01 -19.45
C GLU A 112 -21.88 -11.61 -19.58
N GLN A 113 -22.97 -11.47 -20.33
CA GLN A 113 -23.73 -10.21 -20.42
C GLN A 113 -24.37 -9.86 -19.07
N GLN A 114 -24.90 -10.87 -18.36
CA GLN A 114 -25.49 -10.70 -17.03
C GLN A 114 -24.43 -10.28 -15.99
N GLN A 115 -23.22 -10.84 -16.06
CA GLN A 115 -22.12 -10.46 -15.19
C GLN A 115 -21.63 -9.04 -15.46
N ALA A 116 -21.51 -8.65 -16.74
CA ALA A 116 -21.10 -7.30 -17.10
C ALA A 116 -22.11 -6.24 -16.63
N ALA A 117 -23.41 -6.50 -16.79
CA ALA A 117 -24.47 -5.62 -16.31
C ALA A 117 -24.47 -5.50 -14.77
N TYR A 118 -24.24 -6.61 -14.06
CA TYR A 118 -24.11 -6.63 -12.62
C TYR A 118 -22.91 -5.78 -12.14
N ASP A 119 -21.75 -5.94 -12.78
CA ASP A 119 -20.54 -5.20 -12.41
C ASP A 119 -20.65 -3.70 -12.70
N GLU A 120 -21.38 -3.31 -13.74
CA GLU A 120 -21.65 -1.91 -14.04
C GLU A 120 -22.55 -1.25 -12.98
N ILE A 121 -23.59 -1.96 -12.52
CA ILE A 121 -24.46 -1.49 -11.44
C ILE A 121 -23.67 -1.33 -10.13
N LEU A 122 -22.78 -2.26 -9.81
CA LEU A 122 -21.93 -2.15 -8.61
C LEU A 122 -20.99 -0.95 -8.66
N ARG A 123 -20.48 -0.59 -9.84
CA ARG A 123 -19.59 0.58 -10.01
C ARG A 123 -20.31 1.90 -9.81
N GLN A 124 -21.59 1.98 -10.13
CA GLN A 124 -22.40 3.20 -9.98
C GLN A 124 -22.88 3.41 -8.53
N MET A 125 -22.77 2.38 -7.67
CA MET A 125 -23.23 2.45 -6.29
C MET A 125 -22.18 3.09 -5.36
N PRO A 126 -22.58 4.00 -4.45
CA PRO A 126 -21.69 4.53 -3.41
C PRO A 126 -21.09 3.41 -2.54
N THR A 127 -19.81 3.51 -2.20
CA THR A 127 -19.05 2.47 -1.49
C THR A 127 -19.73 1.99 -0.20
N ILE A 128 -20.36 2.89 0.56
CA ILE A 128 -21.06 2.54 1.80
C ILE A 128 -22.28 1.64 1.56
N GLN A 129 -23.00 1.86 0.46
CA GLN A 129 -24.18 1.08 0.09
C GLN A 129 -23.77 -0.31 -0.40
N HIS A 130 -22.63 -0.42 -1.11
CA HIS A 130 -22.05 -1.68 -1.52
C HIS A 130 -21.74 -2.59 -0.33
N TRP A 131 -21.05 -2.07 0.70
CA TRP A 131 -20.75 -2.83 1.90
C TRP A 131 -22.00 -3.20 2.71
N ASN A 132 -22.98 -2.30 2.78
CA ASN A 132 -24.26 -2.60 3.44
C ASN A 132 -24.99 -3.76 2.75
N LEU A 133 -25.05 -3.74 1.40
CA LEU A 133 -25.67 -4.79 0.61
C LEU A 133 -24.95 -6.14 0.78
N TYR A 134 -23.60 -6.12 0.76
CA TYR A 134 -22.77 -7.32 0.92
C TYR A 134 -22.86 -7.96 2.31
N LEU A 135 -22.93 -7.14 3.36
CA LEU A 135 -22.91 -7.61 4.75
C LEU A 135 -24.31 -8.00 5.27
N PHE A 136 -25.36 -7.27 4.89
CA PHE A 136 -26.68 -7.40 5.50
C PHE A 136 -27.77 -7.89 4.55
N HIS A 137 -27.55 -7.87 3.23
CA HIS A 137 -28.57 -8.19 2.23
C HIS A 137 -28.05 -9.12 1.12
N ARG A 138 -27.41 -10.22 1.53
CA ARG A 138 -26.90 -11.26 0.61
C ARG A 138 -27.99 -11.85 -0.29
N ASP A 139 -29.21 -11.99 0.21
CA ASP A 139 -30.34 -12.51 -0.56
C ASP A 139 -30.70 -11.60 -1.75
N LYS A 140 -30.65 -10.27 -1.55
CA LYS A 140 -30.88 -9.29 -2.63
C LYS A 140 -29.75 -9.27 -3.65
N LEU A 141 -28.54 -9.65 -3.23
CA LEU A 141 -27.35 -9.74 -4.06
C LEU A 141 -27.43 -10.95 -4.99
N GLU A 142 -27.96 -12.07 -4.49
CA GLU A 142 -28.29 -13.25 -5.31
C GLU A 142 -29.47 -13.00 -6.25
N GLU A 143 -30.48 -12.23 -5.81
CA GLU A 143 -31.62 -11.84 -6.65
C GLU A 143 -31.19 -10.91 -7.78
N LEU A 144 -30.34 -9.92 -7.53
CA LEU A 144 -29.75 -9.06 -8.56
C LEU A 144 -28.89 -9.83 -9.56
N ARG A 145 -28.18 -10.87 -9.09
CA ARG A 145 -27.38 -11.76 -9.96
C ARG A 145 -28.22 -12.71 -10.80
N ARG A 146 -29.44 -13.05 -10.35
CA ARG A 146 -30.36 -13.97 -11.04
C ARG A 146 -31.43 -13.26 -11.87
N GLY A 147 -31.74 -12.00 -11.57
CA GLY A 147 -32.81 -11.22 -12.19
C GLY A 147 -32.39 -10.41 -13.42
N LEU A 148 -31.09 -10.39 -13.74
CA LEU A 148 -30.51 -9.87 -14.97
C LEU A 148 -30.03 -11.05 -15.79
#